data_AF-A0A9W4B6J5-F1
#
_entry.id   AF-A0A9W4B6J5-F1
#
_cell.length_a   1.000
_cell.length_b   1.000
_cell.length_c   1.000
_cell.angle_alpha   90.00
_cell.angle_beta   90.00
_cell.angle_gamma   90.00
#
_symmetry.space_group_name_H-M   'P 1'
#
loop_
_entity.id
_entity.type
_entity.pdbx_description
1 polymer ?
#
loop_
_entity_poly.entity_id
_entity_poly.type
_entity_poly.pdbx_seq_one_letter_code
_entity_poly.pdbx_strand_id
1 'polypeptide(L)'
;MNTLNAPSNNTAAFFLQAAIAFGVSLLGVLGGIVFLPLDMWQRMFLAMTVLFLVTSAFTLAKVIRDQEEAATIRVRLDEARMEKLLAEHNPFTTST
;
A
#
# COMPACT_ATOMS: atom_id res chain seq x y z
N MET A 1 -20.83 -17.72 -9.97
CA MET A 1 -19.45 -18.24 -10.09
C MET A 1 -18.56 -17.34 -9.27
N ASN A 2 -18.26 -17.75 -8.04
CA ASN A 2 -17.53 -16.93 -7.07
C ASN A 2 -16.04 -17.07 -7.38
N THR A 3 -15.45 -16.05 -8.01
CA THR A 3 -14.00 -15.89 -8.02
C THR A 3 -13.59 -15.50 -6.61
N LEU A 4 -13.39 -16.49 -5.74
CA LEU A 4 -12.74 -16.29 -4.46
C LEU A 4 -11.36 -15.71 -4.76
N ASN A 5 -11.25 -14.40 -4.58
CA ASN A 5 -10.04 -13.62 -4.72
C ASN A 5 -9.00 -14.21 -3.76
N ALA A 6 -8.18 -15.14 -4.26
CA ALA A 6 -7.06 -15.68 -3.54
C ALA A 6 -6.17 -14.48 -3.15
N PRO A 7 -5.83 -14.30 -1.87
CA PRO A 7 -4.86 -13.28 -1.52
C PRO A 7 -3.59 -13.63 -2.28
N SER A 8 -3.20 -12.79 -3.22
CA SER A 8 -1.90 -12.87 -3.87
C SER A 8 -0.88 -12.59 -2.78
N ASN A 9 -0.39 -13.66 -2.16
CA ASN A 9 0.73 -13.60 -1.24
C ASN A 9 1.93 -13.15 -2.08
N ASN A 10 2.13 -11.83 -2.17
CA ASN A 10 3.30 -11.24 -2.78
C ASN A 10 4.50 -11.92 -2.14
N THR A 11 5.15 -12.79 -2.93
CA THR A 11 6.25 -13.61 -2.44
C THR A 11 7.34 -12.65 -1.95
N ALA A 12 7.95 -12.94 -0.80
CA ALA A 12 8.98 -12.07 -0.18
C ALA A 12 10.10 -11.65 -1.15
N ALA A 13 10.33 -12.46 -2.20
CA ALA A 13 11.21 -12.14 -3.32
C ALA A 13 10.85 -10.84 -4.06
N PHE A 14 9.57 -10.57 -4.35
CA PHE A 14 9.14 -9.34 -5.04
C PHE A 14 9.34 -8.10 -4.16
N PHE A 15 9.09 -8.22 -2.86
CA PHE A 15 9.37 -7.15 -1.90
C PHE A 15 10.87 -6.84 -1.84
N LEU A 16 11.71 -7.88 -1.75
CA LEU A 16 13.17 -7.71 -1.75
C LEU A 16 13.67 -7.08 -3.05
N GLN A 17 13.15 -7.51 -4.20
CA GLN A 17 13.46 -6.91 -5.50
C GLN A 17 13.10 -5.42 -5.54
N ALA A 18 11.91 -5.05 -5.07
CA ALA A 18 11.48 -3.66 -5.03
C ALA A 18 12.38 -2.81 -4.10
N ALA A 19 12.77 -3.35 -2.94
CA ALA A 19 13.68 -2.69 -2.01
C ALA A 19 15.08 -2.47 -2.63
N ILE A 20 15.62 -3.47 -3.32
CA ILE A 20 16.90 -3.35 -4.04
C ILE A 20 16.80 -2.31 -5.16
N ALA A 21 15.76 -2.37 -5.99
CA ALA A 21 15.56 -1.42 -7.09
C ALA A 21 15.43 0.03 -6.57
N PHE A 22 14.70 0.22 -5.47
CA PHE A 22 14.61 1.51 -4.80
C PHE A 22 15.97 1.99 -4.29
N GLY A 23 16.76 1.11 -3.65
CA GLY A 23 18.11 1.44 -3.18
C GLY A 23 19.04 1.84 -4.32
N VAL A 24 19.04 1.11 -5.42
CA VAL A 24 19.84 1.43 -6.62
C VAL A 24 19.42 2.77 -7.22
N SER A 25 18.11 3.02 -7.33
CA SER A 25 17.58 4.30 -7.83
C SER A 25 17.98 5.48 -6.93
N LEU A 26 17.84 5.32 -5.61
CA LEU A 26 18.22 6.35 -4.64
C LEU A 26 19.72 6.67 -4.69
N LEU A 27 20.57 5.64 -4.76
CA LEU A 27 22.00 5.81 -4.95
C LEU A 27 22.32 6.48 -6.29
N GLY A 28 21.60 6.15 -7.36
CA GLY A 28 21.75 6.78 -8.67
C GLY A 28 21.44 8.28 -8.62
N VAL A 29 20.36 8.69 -7.96
CA VAL A 29 20.01 10.12 -7.79
C VAL A 29 21.05 10.84 -6.93
N LEU A 30 21.43 10.27 -5.78
CA LEU A 30 22.44 10.86 -4.91
C LEU A 30 23.80 10.98 -5.60
N GLY A 31 24.22 9.93 -6.32
CA GLY A 31 25.41 9.95 -7.16
C GLY A 31 25.33 11.03 -8.23
N GLY A 32 24.21 11.12 -8.94
CA GLY A 32 23.96 12.16 -9.95
C GLY A 32 24.08 13.57 -9.37
N ILE A 33 23.53 13.83 -8.19
CA ILE A 33 23.63 15.12 -7.49
C ILE A 33 25.09 15.45 -7.13
N VAL A 34 25.90 14.45 -6.76
CA VAL A 34 27.32 14.65 -6.39
C VAL A 34 28.20 14.90 -7.62
N PHE A 35 27.98 14.16 -8.70
CA PHE A 35 28.76 14.29 -9.94
C PHE A 35 28.37 15.49 -10.80
N LEU A 36 27.18 16.08 -10.60
CA LEU A 36 26.78 17.28 -11.32
C LEU A 36 27.60 18.51 -10.87
N PRO A 37 28.15 19.30 -11.81
CA PRO A 37 28.84 20.55 -11.52
C PRO A 37 27.80 21.65 -11.22
N LEU A 38 27.27 21.64 -9.99
CA LEU A 38 26.28 22.59 -9.49
C LEU A 38 26.85 23.39 -8.31
N ASP A 39 26.32 24.59 -8.12
CA ASP A 39 26.60 25.38 -6.93
C ASP A 39 26.02 24.71 -5.67
N MET A 40 26.62 25.02 -4.53
CA MET A 40 26.21 24.46 -3.23
C MET A 40 24.71 24.67 -2.95
N TRP A 41 24.17 25.84 -3.29
CA TRP A 41 22.76 26.16 -3.04
C TRP A 41 21.81 25.29 -3.88
N GLN A 42 22.12 25.10 -5.17
CA GLN A 42 21.33 24.27 -6.08
C GLN A 42 21.37 22.79 -5.65
N ARG A 43 22.56 22.33 -5.23
CA ARG A 43 22.75 20.98 -4.70
C ARG A 43 21.89 20.72 -3.46
N MET A 44 21.87 21.67 -2.51
CA MET A 44 21.05 21.55 -1.30
C MET A 44 19.55 21.58 -1.61
N PHE A 45 19.11 22.40 -2.58
CA PHE A 45 17.72 22.40 -3.04
C PHE A 45 17.31 21.04 -3.63
N LEU A 46 18.15 20.46 -4.50
CA LEU A 46 17.88 19.14 -5.07
C LEU A 46 17.87 18.04 -4.00
N ALA A 47 18.81 18.06 -3.06
CA ALA A 47 18.85 17.11 -1.96
C ALA A 47 17.58 17.19 -1.10
N MET A 48 17.16 18.39 -0.69
CA MET A 48 15.92 18.59 0.06
C MET A 48 14.69 18.16 -0.71
N THR A 49 14.62 18.49 -2.01
CA THR A 49 13.51 18.11 -2.88
C THR A 49 13.38 16.59 -2.99
N VAL A 50 14.49 15.88 -3.22
CA VAL A 50 14.51 14.41 -3.30
C VAL A 50 14.09 13.78 -1.97
N LEU A 51 14.62 14.26 -0.84
CA LEU A 51 14.23 13.75 0.48
C LEU A 51 12.73 13.92 0.75
N PHE A 52 12.18 15.10 0.45
CA PHE A 52 10.76 15.38 0.67
C PHE A 52 9.88 14.58 -0.30
N LEU A 53 10.28 14.47 -1.56
CA LEU A 53 9.56 13.70 -2.58
C LEU A 53 9.47 12.21 -2.19
N VAL A 54 10.60 11.61 -1.78
CA VAL A 54 10.65 10.21 -1.34
C VAL A 54 9.76 9.99 -0.11
N THR A 55 9.83 10.88 0.87
CA THR A 55 9.02 10.81 2.10
C THR A 55 7.52 10.89 1.80
N SER A 56 7.13 11.82 0.93
CA SER A 56 5.73 12.00 0.49
C SER A 56 5.23 10.78 -0.29
N ALA A 57 6.04 10.24 -1.21
CA ALA A 57 5.70 9.04 -1.97
C ALA A 57 5.47 7.82 -1.07
N PHE A 58 6.30 7.60 -0.05
CA PHE A 58 6.08 6.53 0.92
C PHE A 58 4.83 6.74 1.78
N THR A 59 4.56 7.97 2.20
CA THR A 59 3.33 8.30 2.93
C THR A 59 2.10 8.01 2.09
N LEU A 60 2.11 8.45 0.83
CA LEU A 60 1.03 8.17 -0.11
C LEU A 60 0.85 6.66 -0.35
N ALA A 61 1.94 5.91 -0.52
CA ALA A 61 1.90 4.47 -0.68
C ALA A 61 1.29 3.77 0.55
N LYS A 62 1.62 4.21 1.76
CA LYS A 62 0.98 3.73 3.00
C LYS A 62 -0.52 4.02 2.98
N VAL A 63 -0.92 5.26 2.70
CA VAL A 63 -2.34 5.64 2.66
C VAL A 63 -3.11 4.78 1.66
N ILE A 64 -2.58 4.52 0.47
CA ILE A 64 -3.21 3.67 -0.54
C ILE A 64 -3.37 2.23 -0.01
N ARG A 65 -2.30 1.66 0.56
CA ARG A 65 -2.35 0.31 1.14
C ARG A 65 -3.34 0.21 2.29
N ASP A 66 -3.34 1.19 3.19
CA ASP A 66 -4.26 1.25 4.33
C ASP A 66 -5.72 1.34 3.84
N GLN A 67 -5.99 2.03 2.72
CA GLN A 67 -7.32 2.06 2.09
C GLN A 67 -7.74 0.70 1.53
N GLU A 68 -6.84 -0.03 0.86
CA GLU A 68 -7.12 -1.39 0.34
C GLU A 68 -7.41 -2.38 1.47
N GLU A 69 -6.62 -2.34 2.55
CA GLU A 69 -6.82 -3.17 3.74
C GLU A 69 -8.16 -2.82 4.43
N ALA A 70 -8.47 -1.54 4.60
CA ALA A 70 -9.74 -1.09 5.19
C ALA A 70 -10.96 -1.46 4.33
N ALA A 71 -10.87 -1.40 3.01
CA ALA A 71 -11.93 -1.82 2.10
C ALA A 71 -12.21 -3.33 2.24
N THR A 72 -11.15 -4.15 2.30
CA THR A 72 -11.26 -5.60 2.45
C THR A 72 -11.89 -5.99 3.79
N ILE A 73 -11.53 -5.31 4.88
CA ILE A 73 -12.09 -5.58 6.21
C ILE A 73 -13.58 -5.23 6.28
N ARG A 74 -14.01 -4.11 5.66
CA ARG A 74 -15.42 -3.70 5.65
C ARG A 74 -16.33 -4.76 5.01
N VAL A 75 -15.92 -5.32 3.87
CA VAL A 75 -16.68 -6.38 3.19
C VAL A 75 -16.89 -7.60 4.09
N ARG A 76 -15.85 -8.07 4.78
CA ARG A 76 -15.95 -9.21 5.70
C ARG A 76 -16.82 -8.91 6.92
N LEU A 77 -16.79 -7.68 7.41
CA LEU A 77 -17.64 -7.26 8.53
C LEU A 77 -19.12 -7.20 8.11
N ASP A 78 -19.40 -6.69 6.91
CA ASP A 78 -20.75 -6.65 6.37
C ASP A 78 -21.29 -8.06 6.15
N GLU A 79 -20.48 -8.99 5.62
CA GLU A 79 -20.84 -10.41 5.52
C GLU A 79 -21.18 -11.03 6.87
N ALA A 80 -20.33 -10.87 7.88
CA ALA A 80 -20.57 -11.41 9.22
C ALA A 80 -21.79 -10.76 9.92
N ARG A 81 -22.03 -9.46 9.69
CA ARG A 81 -23.22 -8.77 10.19
C ARG A 81 -24.49 -9.25 9.50
N MET A 82 -24.43 -9.47 8.18
CA MET A 82 -25.54 -10.04 7.43
C MET A 82 -25.84 -11.46 7.89
N GLU A 83 -24.82 -12.29 8.10
CA GLU A 83 -24.97 -13.65 8.66
C GLU A 83 -25.63 -13.61 10.04
N LYS A 84 -25.22 -12.70 10.91
CA LYS A 84 -25.84 -12.54 12.24
C LYS A 84 -27.31 -12.11 12.14
N LEU A 85 -27.63 -11.15 11.27
CA LEU A 85 -29.00 -10.69 11.06
C LEU A 85 -29.89 -11.80 10.47
N LEU A 86 -29.36 -12.62 9.56
CA LEU A 86 -30.05 -13.80 9.03
C LEU A 86 -30.22 -14.90 10.09
N ALA A 87 -29.26 -15.06 11.01
CA ALA A 87 -29.36 -16.03 12.09
C ALA A 87 -30.38 -15.61 13.16
N GLU A 88 -30.44 -14.31 13.50
CA GLU A 88 -31.41 -13.75 14.44
C GLU A 88 -32.83 -13.69 13.85
N HIS A 89 -32.98 -13.37 12.56
CA HIS A 89 -34.26 -13.47 11.83
C HIS A 89 -34.33 -14.79 11.08
N ASN A 90 -34.75 -15.86 11.77
CA ASN A 90 -35.00 -17.17 11.18
C ASN A 90 -36.51 -17.29 10.79
N PRO A 91 -36.92 -16.96 9.55
CA PRO A 91 -38.33 -16.95 9.16
C PRO A 91 -38.99 -18.34 9.04
N PHE A 92 -38.25 -19.44 9.33
CA PHE A 92 -38.73 -20.82 9.16
C PHE A 92 -39.33 -21.47 10.41
N THR A 93 -39.50 -20.73 11.52
CA THR A 93 -40.10 -21.28 12.76
C THR A 93 -41.53 -20.84 13.03
N THR A 94 -42.17 -20.08 12.14
CA THR A 94 -43.60 -19.70 12.27
C THR A 94 -44.44 -20.51 11.28
N SER A 95 -44.63 -21.79 11.57
CA SER A 95 -45.60 -22.64 10.91
C SER A 95 -46.11 -23.72 11.86
N THR A 96 -46.89 -23.31 12.86
CA THR A 96 -47.97 -24.08 13.48
C THR A 96 -48.95 -23.08 14.05
#